data_AF-A0A7Y5TWH9-F1
#
_entry.id   AF-A0A7Y5TWH9-F1
#
_cell.length_a   1.000
_cell.length_b   1.000
_cell.length_c   1.000
_cell.angle_alpha   90.00
_cell.angle_beta   90.00
_cell.angle_gamma   90.00
#
_symmetry.space_group_name_H-M   'P 1'
#
loop_
_entity.id
_entity.type
_entity.pdbx_description
1 polymer ?
#
loop_
_entity_poly.entity_id
_entity_poly.type
_entity_poly.pdbx_seq_one_letter_code
_entity_poly.pdbx_strand_id
1 'polypeptide(L)'
;EMQQASDQLDFERAAVLRDKLHRLEGLREQFIRFRFAVETLSFIYTVPGHDGEDRCYLIRRGRVRGEYAMPRSEADRMRLLEMVEDVFNPAERDSAQVPSHEVDELLLLSSWFRRFQAELARSRQAADFVAAPPALDYDPSSDPLFGEAVASPAA
;
A
#
# COMPACT_ATOMS: atom_id res chain seq x y z
N GLU A 1 -2.63 33.15 -19.68
CA GLU A 1 -3.85 33.79 -19.14
C GLU A 1 -3.59 34.76 -17.98
N MET A 2 -3.00 34.35 -16.85
CA MET A 2 -2.71 35.27 -15.73
C MET A 2 -1.82 36.46 -16.13
N GLN A 3 -0.80 36.22 -16.96
CA GLN A 3 0.06 37.27 -17.51
C GLN A 3 -0.73 38.27 -18.39
N GLN A 4 -1.60 37.76 -19.27
CA GLN A 4 -2.44 38.58 -20.15
C GLN A 4 -3.48 39.42 -19.40
N ALA A 5 -4.03 38.93 -18.28
CA ALA A 5 -4.94 39.70 -17.44
C ALA A 5 -4.21 40.80 -16.64
N SER A 6 -2.96 40.54 -16.20
CA SER A 6 -2.11 41.54 -15.55
C SER A 6 -1.72 42.67 -16.51
N ASP A 7 -1.48 42.35 -17.79
CA ASP A 7 -1.15 43.34 -18.83
C ASP A 7 -2.36 44.23 -19.20
N GLN A 8 -3.59 43.85 -18.82
CA GLN A 8 -4.84 44.60 -19.08
C GLN A 8 -5.34 45.41 -17.86
N LEU A 9 -4.53 45.56 -16.80
CA LEU A 9 -4.92 46.17 -15.51
C LEU A 9 -6.06 45.44 -14.76
N ASP A 10 -6.41 44.22 -15.18
CA ASP A 10 -7.40 43.35 -14.53
C ASP A 10 -6.76 42.59 -13.35
N PHE A 11 -6.19 43.34 -12.42
CA PHE A 11 -5.46 42.81 -11.26
C PHE A 11 -6.33 41.93 -10.35
N GLU A 12 -7.64 42.19 -10.28
CA GLU A 12 -8.59 41.37 -9.53
C GLU A 12 -8.73 39.97 -10.15
N ARG A 13 -8.81 39.89 -11.48
CA ARG A 13 -8.92 38.62 -12.20
C ARG A 13 -7.61 37.83 -12.13
N ALA A 14 -6.47 38.52 -12.23
CA ALA A 14 -5.16 37.91 -12.04
C ALA A 14 -4.98 37.39 -10.59
N ALA A 15 -5.44 38.13 -9.58
CA ALA A 15 -5.39 37.70 -8.18
C ALA A 15 -6.26 36.45 -7.93
N VAL A 16 -7.49 36.41 -8.45
CA VAL A 16 -8.37 35.24 -8.33
C VAL A 16 -7.76 33.98 -8.97
N LEU A 17 -7.11 34.12 -10.13
CA LEU A 17 -6.43 33.00 -10.80
C LEU A 17 -5.23 32.52 -10.01
N ARG A 18 -4.41 33.44 -9.48
CA ARG A 18 -3.26 33.12 -8.62
C ARG A 18 -3.70 32.37 -7.35
N ASP A 19 -4.76 32.84 -6.69
CA ASP A 19 -5.22 32.24 -5.44
C ASP A 19 -5.80 30.83 -5.68
N LYS A 20 -6.49 30.62 -6.80
CA LYS A 20 -6.91 29.28 -7.25
C LYS A 20 -5.71 28.36 -7.52
N LEU A 21 -4.69 28.88 -8.19
CA LEU A 21 -3.48 28.12 -8.51
C LEU A 21 -2.73 27.71 -7.23
N HIS A 22 -2.52 28.64 -6.29
CA HIS A 22 -1.92 28.33 -4.97
C HIS A 22 -2.72 27.28 -4.19
N ARG A 23 -4.06 27.32 -4.26
CA ARG A 23 -4.90 26.31 -3.60
C ARG A 23 -4.75 24.93 -4.22
N LEU A 24 -4.65 24.85 -5.55
CA LEU A 24 -4.40 23.60 -6.27
C LEU A 24 -2.99 23.06 -6.02
N GLU A 25 -1.99 23.93 -5.94
CA GLU A 25 -0.62 23.55 -5.59
C GLU A 25 -0.52 23.01 -4.16
N GLY A 26 -1.16 23.67 -3.19
CA GLY A 26 -1.23 23.18 -1.82
C GLY A 26 -1.94 21.82 -1.70
N LEU A 27 -2.98 21.60 -2.52
CA LEU A 27 -3.63 20.29 -2.59
C LEU A 27 -2.71 19.24 -3.22
N ARG A 28 -2.01 19.58 -4.31
CA ARG A 28 -1.02 18.71 -4.96
C ARG A 28 0.09 18.30 -3.99
N GLU A 29 0.61 19.22 -3.18
CA GLU A 29 1.64 18.93 -2.18
C GLU A 29 1.14 17.99 -1.08
N GLN A 30 -0.11 18.16 -0.64
CA GLN A 30 -0.73 17.22 0.30
C GLN A 30 -0.88 15.82 -0.33
N PHE A 31 -1.27 15.74 -1.60
CA PHE A 31 -1.30 14.47 -2.34
C PHE A 31 0.08 13.85 -2.50
N ILE A 32 1.13 14.65 -2.76
CA ILE A 32 2.52 14.13 -2.87
C ILE A 32 3.00 13.58 -1.53
N ARG A 33 2.78 14.30 -0.41
CA ARG A 33 3.15 13.81 0.93
C ARG A 33 2.35 12.57 1.33
N PHE A 34 1.05 12.55 1.03
CA PHE A 34 0.21 11.38 1.26
C PHE A 34 0.67 10.21 0.41
N ARG A 35 0.93 10.43 -0.89
CA ARG A 35 1.47 9.42 -1.80
C ARG A 35 2.80 8.89 -1.29
N PHE A 36 3.71 9.74 -0.81
CA PHE A 36 4.98 9.30 -0.24
C PHE A 36 4.82 8.45 1.02
N ALA A 37 3.97 8.86 1.97
CA ALA A 37 3.70 8.09 3.18
C ALA A 37 3.05 6.73 2.88
N VAL A 38 2.23 6.68 1.84
CA VAL A 38 1.57 5.46 1.34
C VAL A 38 2.51 4.62 0.45
N GLU A 39 3.42 5.24 -0.30
CA GLU A 39 4.52 4.57 -1.01
C GLU A 39 5.49 3.88 -0.02
N THR A 40 5.37 4.12 1.29
CA THR A 40 6.06 3.38 2.34
C THR A 40 5.26 2.17 2.85
N LEU A 41 4.07 1.86 2.29
CA LEU A 41 3.32 0.62 2.59
C LEU A 41 4.11 -0.58 2.05
N SER A 42 5.05 -1.08 2.85
CA SER A 42 5.86 -2.24 2.55
C SER A 42 5.80 -3.20 3.74
N PHE A 43 5.10 -4.32 3.57
CA PHE A 43 4.83 -5.30 4.60
C PHE A 43 4.22 -6.56 3.97
N ILE A 44 4.11 -7.59 4.77
CA ILE A 44 3.46 -8.85 4.43
C ILE A 44 2.09 -8.87 5.11
N TYR A 45 1.05 -9.16 4.35
CA TYR A 45 -0.33 -9.19 4.84
C TYR A 45 -0.94 -10.57 4.62
N THR A 46 -1.27 -11.26 5.71
CA THR A 46 -1.89 -12.58 5.67
C THR A 46 -3.39 -12.46 5.86
N VAL A 47 -4.16 -13.12 4.99
CA VAL A 47 -5.62 -13.15 5.00
C VAL A 47 -6.10 -14.58 5.22
N PRO A 48 -7.01 -14.80 6.19
CA PRO A 48 -7.64 -16.10 6.38
C PRO A 48 -8.48 -16.44 5.15
N GLY A 49 -8.20 -17.59 4.58
CA GLY A 49 -8.95 -18.14 3.46
C GLY A 49 -10.16 -18.94 3.93
N HIS A 50 -11.01 -19.35 2.99
CA HIS A 50 -12.00 -20.38 3.26
C HIS A 50 -11.32 -21.76 3.22
N ASP A 51 -11.73 -22.68 4.09
CA ASP A 51 -11.21 -24.06 4.17
C ASP A 51 -9.67 -24.19 4.25
N GLY A 52 -9.01 -23.22 4.90
CA GLY A 52 -7.55 -23.25 5.09
C GLY A 52 -6.74 -22.86 3.85
N GLU A 53 -7.36 -22.27 2.83
CA GLU A 53 -6.66 -21.62 1.71
C GLU A 53 -6.18 -20.21 2.08
N ASP A 54 -5.46 -20.10 3.19
CA ASP A 54 -4.95 -18.83 3.68
C ASP A 54 -3.95 -18.23 2.67
N ARG A 55 -4.06 -16.91 2.46
CA ARG A 55 -3.25 -16.18 1.47
C ARG A 55 -2.32 -15.20 2.15
N CYS A 56 -1.11 -15.10 1.60
CA CYS A 56 -0.08 -14.17 2.01
C CYS A 56 0.21 -13.23 0.84
N TYR A 57 -0.01 -11.93 1.05
CA TYR A 57 0.27 -10.88 0.09
C TYR A 57 1.57 -10.17 0.47
N LEU A 58 2.51 -10.13 -0.46
CA LEU A 58 3.75 -9.36 -0.32
C LEU A 58 3.49 -7.96 -0.88
N ILE A 59 3.33 -6.98 -0.01
CA ILE A 59 3.06 -5.59 -0.40
C ILE A 59 4.37 -4.80 -0.31
N ARG A 60 4.78 -4.14 -1.39
CA ARG A 60 5.97 -3.27 -1.41
C ARG A 60 5.65 -1.98 -2.16
N ARG A 61 5.89 -0.85 -1.51
CA ARG A 61 5.54 0.50 -1.98
C ARG A 61 4.07 0.63 -2.41
N GLY A 62 3.18 0.06 -1.62
CA GLY A 62 1.74 0.11 -1.86
C GLY A 62 1.30 -0.63 -3.12
N ARG A 63 1.99 -1.72 -3.47
CA ARG A 63 1.62 -2.66 -4.54
C ARG A 63 1.79 -4.09 -4.10
N VAL A 64 0.96 -4.99 -4.61
CA VAL A 64 1.10 -6.43 -4.42
C VAL A 64 2.18 -6.94 -5.37
N ARG A 65 3.33 -7.34 -4.81
CA ARG A 65 4.45 -7.94 -5.55
C ARG A 65 4.34 -9.46 -5.67
N GLY A 66 3.48 -10.08 -4.88
CA GLY A 66 3.18 -11.49 -4.98
C GLY A 66 2.04 -11.90 -4.06
N GLU A 67 1.38 -12.98 -4.46
CA GLU A 67 0.35 -13.66 -3.70
C GLU A 67 0.76 -15.13 -3.58
N TYR A 68 0.76 -15.65 -2.36
CA TYR A 68 1.17 -17.02 -2.06
C TYR A 68 0.18 -17.67 -1.10
N ALA A 69 0.03 -18.99 -1.20
CA ALA A 69 -0.65 -19.75 -0.15
C ALA A 69 0.22 -19.82 1.10
N MET A 70 -0.41 -19.91 2.28
CA MET A 70 0.33 -20.16 3.51
C MET A 70 1.01 -21.54 3.46
N PRO A 71 2.26 -21.65 3.94
CA PRO A 71 3.05 -22.85 3.76
C PRO A 71 2.50 -23.99 4.63
N ARG A 72 2.13 -25.11 3.99
CA ARG A 72 1.70 -26.35 4.67
C ARG A 72 2.81 -27.39 4.78
N SER A 73 3.96 -27.12 4.17
CA SER A 73 5.16 -27.94 4.26
C SER A 73 6.41 -27.10 4.45
N GLU A 74 7.47 -27.72 4.95
CA GLU A 74 8.80 -27.10 5.06
C GLU A 74 9.32 -26.57 3.72
N ALA A 75 9.09 -27.30 2.64
CA ALA A 75 9.48 -26.89 1.29
C ALA A 75 8.74 -25.62 0.85
N ASP A 76 7.44 -25.52 1.14
CA ASP A 76 6.65 -24.33 0.83
C ASP A 76 7.08 -23.13 1.66
N ARG A 77 7.45 -23.37 2.94
CA ARG A 77 7.98 -22.33 3.82
C ARG A 77 9.29 -21.77 3.29
N MET A 78 10.21 -22.64 2.87
CA MET A 78 11.48 -22.21 2.26
C MET A 78 11.24 -21.37 1.00
N ARG A 79 10.36 -21.82 0.10
CA ARG A 79 10.01 -21.06 -1.12
C ARG A 79 9.40 -19.70 -0.78
N LEU A 80 8.50 -19.64 0.19
CA LEU A 80 7.89 -18.37 0.60
C LEU A 80 8.94 -17.40 1.13
N LEU A 81 9.88 -17.88 1.96
CA LEU A 81 10.97 -17.06 2.49
C LEU A 81 11.91 -16.56 1.40
N GLU A 82 12.24 -17.40 0.41
CA GLU A 82 13.00 -16.97 -0.77
C GLU A 82 12.27 -15.86 -1.53
N MET A 83 10.96 -15.98 -1.74
CA MET A 83 10.18 -14.94 -2.41
C MET A 83 10.08 -13.65 -1.59
N VAL A 84 10.02 -13.74 -0.26
CA VAL A 84 10.08 -12.56 0.62
C VAL A 84 11.42 -11.85 0.45
N GLU A 85 12.54 -12.56 0.51
CA GLU A 85 13.85 -11.98 0.29
C GLU A 85 13.96 -11.33 -1.10
N ASP A 86 13.54 -12.02 -2.15
CA ASP A 86 13.55 -11.49 -3.53
C ASP A 86 12.68 -10.22 -3.67
N VAL A 87 11.53 -10.16 -2.98
CA VAL A 87 10.64 -9.02 -3.06
C VAL A 87 11.14 -7.84 -2.24
N PHE A 88 11.77 -8.03 -1.08
CA PHE A 88 12.06 -6.94 -0.13
C PHE A 88 13.54 -6.54 -0.05
N ASN A 89 14.48 -7.42 -0.41
CA ASN A 89 15.91 -7.18 -0.27
C ASN A 89 16.53 -6.34 -1.42
N PRO A 90 16.18 -6.54 -2.71
CA PRO A 90 16.78 -5.75 -3.78
C PRO A 90 16.57 -4.25 -3.58
N ALA A 91 17.65 -3.47 -3.78
CA ALA A 91 17.55 -2.03 -3.83
C ALA A 91 16.62 -1.65 -4.99
N GLU A 92 15.44 -1.14 -4.66
CA GLU A 92 14.45 -0.78 -5.66
C GLU A 92 14.99 0.39 -6.46
N ARG A 93 14.98 0.27 -7.79
CA ARG A 93 15.40 1.38 -8.65
C ARG A 93 14.35 2.48 -8.52
N ASP A 94 14.78 3.67 -8.12
CA ASP A 94 13.93 4.87 -8.21
C ASP A 94 13.63 5.13 -9.68
N SER A 95 12.50 4.60 -10.15
CA SER A 95 11.92 5.03 -11.40
C SER A 95 11.27 6.40 -11.16
N ALA A 96 11.75 7.41 -11.88
CA ALA A 96 11.23 8.77 -11.78
C ALA A 96 9.76 8.89 -12.27
N GLN A 97 9.24 7.86 -12.95
CA GLN A 97 7.86 7.74 -13.38
C GLN A 97 7.27 6.44 -12.85
N VAL A 98 6.23 6.56 -12.04
CA VAL A 98 5.35 5.47 -11.63
C VAL A 98 4.31 5.27 -12.75
N PRO A 99 4.27 4.12 -13.45
CA PRO A 99 3.22 3.79 -14.41
C PRO A 99 1.79 4.04 -13.87
N SER A 100 0.85 4.42 -14.74
CA SER A 100 -0.51 4.83 -14.32
C SER A 100 -1.29 3.73 -13.59
N HIS A 101 -1.19 2.48 -14.02
CA HIS A 101 -1.87 1.35 -13.36
C HIS A 101 -1.34 1.09 -11.94
N GLU A 102 -0.07 1.44 -11.69
CA GLU A 102 0.54 1.34 -10.36
C GLU A 102 -0.01 2.42 -9.41
N VAL A 103 -0.46 3.55 -9.97
CA VAL A 103 -1.11 4.62 -9.18
C VAL A 103 -2.49 4.15 -8.71
N ASP A 104 -3.25 3.44 -9.54
CA ASP A 104 -4.57 2.93 -9.17
C ASP A 104 -4.47 1.88 -8.05
N GLU A 105 -3.52 0.95 -8.15
CA GLU A 105 -3.25 -0.05 -7.12
C GLU A 105 -2.79 0.58 -5.80
N LEU A 106 -1.90 1.57 -5.87
CA LEU A 106 -1.46 2.36 -4.73
C LEU A 106 -2.63 3.06 -4.06
N LEU A 107 -3.49 3.73 -4.83
CA LEU A 107 -4.68 4.41 -4.31
C LEU A 107 -5.65 3.41 -3.67
N LEU A 108 -5.86 2.24 -4.28
CA LEU A 108 -6.70 1.18 -3.74
C LEU A 108 -6.19 0.71 -2.38
N LEU A 109 -4.95 0.24 -2.29
CA LEU A 109 -4.37 -0.24 -1.02
C LEU A 109 -4.35 0.88 0.02
N SER A 110 -3.99 2.11 -0.37
CA SER A 110 -4.00 3.26 0.55
C SER A 110 -5.37 3.51 1.15
N SER A 111 -6.42 3.50 0.32
CA SER A 111 -7.78 3.79 0.75
C SER A 111 -8.33 2.67 1.63
N TRP A 112 -7.98 1.42 1.31
CA TRP A 112 -8.38 0.24 2.06
C TRP A 112 -7.73 0.21 3.44
N PHE A 113 -6.40 0.29 3.54
CA PHE A 113 -5.72 0.31 4.83
C PHE A 113 -6.01 1.58 5.63
N ARG A 114 -6.30 2.71 4.96
CA ARG A 114 -6.79 3.92 5.65
C ARG A 114 -8.13 3.65 6.34
N ARG A 115 -9.06 2.98 5.65
CA ARG A 115 -10.40 2.63 6.14
C ARG A 115 -10.34 1.53 7.22
N PHE A 116 -9.44 0.56 7.07
CA PHE A 116 -9.31 -0.63 7.89
C PHE A 116 -7.95 -0.65 8.60
N GLN A 117 -7.72 0.30 9.51
CA GLN A 117 -6.47 0.41 10.28
C GLN A 117 -6.15 -0.85 11.09
N ALA A 118 -7.18 -1.57 11.55
CA ALA A 118 -7.01 -2.85 12.25
C ALA A 118 -6.28 -3.88 11.37
N GLU A 119 -6.60 -3.95 10.07
CA GLU A 119 -5.95 -4.86 9.13
C GLU A 119 -4.49 -4.48 8.88
N LEU A 120 -4.17 -3.18 8.84
CA LEU A 120 -2.79 -2.72 8.76
C LEU A 120 -1.99 -3.17 9.98
N ALA A 121 -2.58 -3.13 11.17
CA ALA A 121 -1.95 -3.61 12.39
C ALA A 121 -1.71 -5.14 12.41
N ARG A 122 -2.39 -5.91 11.54
CA ARG A 122 -2.15 -7.35 11.35
C ARG A 122 -0.99 -7.65 10.39
N SER A 123 -0.51 -6.64 9.67
CA SER A 123 0.62 -6.82 8.76
C SER A 123 1.93 -7.02 9.51
N ARG A 124 2.84 -7.78 8.90
CA ARG A 124 4.18 -8.05 9.44
C ARG A 124 5.23 -7.38 8.58
N GLN A 125 6.24 -6.78 9.20
CA GLN A 125 7.42 -6.35 8.46
C GLN A 125 8.15 -7.57 7.88
N ALA A 126 8.77 -7.40 6.71
CA ALA A 126 9.46 -8.49 6.03
C ALA A 126 10.57 -9.11 6.92
N ALA A 127 11.34 -8.26 7.61
CA ALA A 127 12.38 -8.70 8.54
C ALA A 127 11.80 -9.55 9.69
N ASP A 128 10.70 -9.12 10.30
CA ASP A 128 10.04 -9.86 11.39
C ASP A 128 9.44 -11.16 10.89
N PHE A 129 8.91 -11.18 9.67
CA PHE A 129 8.36 -12.38 9.02
C PHE A 129 9.45 -13.43 8.78
N VAL A 130 10.62 -13.02 8.29
CA VAL A 130 11.77 -13.91 8.07
C VAL A 130 12.35 -14.39 9.39
N ALA A 131 12.47 -13.52 10.40
CA ALA A 131 13.02 -13.86 11.71
C ALA A 131 12.14 -14.86 12.49
N ALA A 132 10.82 -14.77 12.33
CA ALA A 132 9.85 -15.66 12.96
C ALA A 132 8.82 -16.15 11.93
N PRO A 133 9.20 -17.11 11.06
CA PRO A 133 8.33 -17.57 10.00
C PRO A 133 7.06 -18.21 10.58
N PRO A 134 5.91 -18.11 9.86
CA PRO A 134 4.67 -18.72 10.32
C PRO A 134 4.83 -20.24 10.50
N ALA A 135 4.16 -20.77 11.52
CA ALA A 135 4.08 -22.21 11.74
C ALA A 135 3.34 -22.90 10.57
N LEU A 136 3.58 -24.19 10.35
CA LEU A 136 2.96 -24.92 9.23
C LEU A 136 1.46 -25.20 9.46
N ASP A 137 1.07 -25.24 10.73
CA ASP A 137 -0.31 -25.28 11.23
C ASP A 137 -0.83 -23.89 11.58
N TYR A 138 -0.16 -22.82 11.11
CA TYR A 138 -0.63 -21.46 11.34
C TYR A 138 -2.05 -21.31 10.77
N ASP A 139 -2.96 -21.02 11.67
CA ASP A 139 -4.32 -20.63 11.38
C ASP A 139 -4.45 -19.13 11.65
N PRO A 140 -4.49 -18.28 10.61
CA PRO A 140 -4.70 -16.87 10.80
C PRO A 140 -6.01 -16.58 11.55
N SER A 141 -7.06 -17.39 11.41
CA SER A 141 -8.31 -17.13 12.15
C SER A 141 -8.17 -17.29 13.67
N SER A 142 -7.16 -18.03 14.12
CA SER A 142 -6.82 -18.27 15.53
C SER A 142 -5.78 -17.28 16.08
N ASP A 143 -5.14 -16.48 15.23
CA ASP A 143 -4.19 -15.46 15.66
C ASP A 143 -4.97 -14.31 16.36
N PRO A 144 -4.61 -13.92 17.59
CA PRO A 144 -5.35 -12.91 18.37
C PRO A 144 -5.44 -11.56 17.65
N LEU A 145 -4.64 -11.33 16.62
CA LEU A 145 -4.76 -10.19 15.72
C LEU A 145 -6.07 -10.20 14.90
N PHE A 146 -6.68 -11.36 14.64
CA PHE A 146 -7.90 -11.57 13.85
C PHE A 146 -9.21 -11.54 14.68
N GLY A 147 -9.11 -11.32 15.99
CA GLY A 147 -10.24 -11.29 16.93
C GLY A 147 -11.14 -10.05 16.83
N GLU A 148 -11.78 -9.86 15.67
CA GLU A 148 -13.14 -9.33 15.45
C GLU A 148 -13.33 -9.28 13.92
N ALA A 149 -14.29 -10.07 13.43
CA ALA A 149 -14.57 -10.24 12.02
C ALA A 149 -14.92 -8.89 11.36
N VAL A 150 -13.99 -8.36 10.55
CA VAL A 150 -14.34 -7.31 9.60
C VAL A 150 -15.03 -8.00 8.44
N ALA A 151 -16.35 -7.81 8.35
CA ALA A 151 -17.15 -8.26 7.23
C ALA A 151 -16.47 -7.92 5.91
N SER A 152 -16.28 -8.95 5.09
CA SER A 152 -15.88 -8.85 3.69
C SER A 152 -16.72 -7.78 2.98
N PRO A 153 -16.12 -6.85 2.21
CA PRO A 153 -16.91 -5.94 1.40
C PRO A 153 -17.52 -6.75 0.25
N ALA A 154 -18.83 -7.01 0.34
CA ALA A 154 -19.61 -7.45 -0.80
C ALA A 154 -19.45 -6.45 -1.96
N ALA A 155 -19.33 -7.02 -3.17
CA ALA A 155 -19.17 -6.35 -4.46
C ALA A 155 -20.26 -5.31 -4.77
#